data_AF-A0A6I8LR98-F1
#
_entry.id   AF-A0A6I8LR98-F1
#
_cell.length_a   1.000
_cell.length_b   1.000
_cell.length_c   1.000
_cell.angle_alpha   90.00
_cell.angle_beta   90.00
_cell.angle_gamma   90.00
#
_symmetry.space_group_name_H-M   'P 1'
#
loop_
_entity.id
_entity.type
_entity.pdbx_description
1 polymer ?
#
loop_
_entity_poly.entity_id
_entity_poly.type
_entity_poly.pdbx_seq_one_letter_code
_entity_poly.pdbx_strand_id
1 'polypeptide(L)' 'MTEERKPIGGAADRQRTCAVCGAEFTRGERTEVEAISDGEVRYVAVHPGHTTYSPSRERAAARRLKEIPGQAA' A
#
# COMPACT_ATOMS: atom_id res chain seq x y z
N MET A 1 34.99 -0.30 9.05
CA MET A 1 33.90 -0.29 10.04
C MET A 1 32.62 -0.44 9.24
N THR A 2 32.11 -1.66 9.17
CA THR A 2 30.97 -2.02 8.33
C THR A 2 29.72 -1.44 8.99
N GLU A 3 29.16 -0.38 8.42
CA GLU A 3 27.85 0.14 8.82
C GLU A 3 26.83 -0.95 8.55
N GLU A 4 26.53 -1.71 9.61
CA GLU A 4 25.42 -2.64 9.68
C GLU A 4 24.16 -1.83 9.37
N ARG A 5 23.74 -1.86 8.10
CA ARG A 5 22.52 -1.22 7.62
C ARG A 5 21.38 -1.78 8.46
N LYS A 6 20.99 -1.04 9.50
CA LYS A 6 19.80 -1.29 10.32
C LYS A 6 18.66 -1.63 9.35
N PRO A 7 17.97 -2.77 9.51
CA PRO A 7 16.92 -3.13 8.59
C PRO A 7 15.92 -1.98 8.58
N ILE A 8 15.62 -1.47 7.38
CA ILE A 8 14.63 -0.44 7.17
C ILE A 8 13.34 -1.04 7.74
N GLY A 9 12.87 -0.57 8.91
CA GLY A 9 11.73 -1.17 9.63
C GLY A 9 10.56 -1.45 8.69
N GLY A 10 9.73 -2.43 9.03
CA GLY A 10 8.66 -2.93 8.16
C GLY A 10 7.64 -1.84 7.82
N ALA A 11 6.64 -2.16 6.99
CA ALA A 11 5.67 -1.15 6.56
C ALA A 11 5.01 -0.40 7.73
N ALA A 12 4.73 -1.08 8.84
CA ALA A 12 4.19 -0.50 10.08
C ALA A 12 5.14 0.50 10.76
N ASP A 13 6.45 0.30 10.70
CA ASP A 13 7.44 1.24 11.25
C ASP A 13 7.50 2.53 10.42
N ARG A 14 7.32 2.42 9.10
CA ARG A 14 7.37 3.57 8.16
C ARG A 14 6.05 4.32 8.13
N GLN A 15 4.95 3.57 8.10
CA GLN A 15 3.58 4.05 8.12
C GLN A 15 2.99 3.66 9.47
N ARG A 16 3.16 4.55 10.46
CA ARG A 16 2.78 4.32 11.88
C ARG A 16 1.28 4.15 12.11
N THR A 17 0.44 4.44 11.13
CA THR A 17 -1.02 4.38 11.21
C THR A 17 -1.63 3.63 10.04
N CYS A 18 -2.67 2.84 10.31
CA CYS A 18 -3.39 2.11 9.29
C CYS A 18 -4.08 3.06 8.31
N ALA A 19 -3.90 2.82 7.01
CA ALA A 19 -4.50 3.65 5.96
C ALA A 19 -6.04 3.56 5.87
N VAL A 20 -6.65 2.58 6.53
CA VAL A 20 -8.10 2.33 6.49
C VAL A 20 -8.80 2.92 7.71
N CYS A 21 -8.36 2.58 8.93
CA CYS A 21 -9.02 3.05 10.15
C CYS A 21 -8.32 4.23 10.83
N GLY A 22 -7.09 4.56 10.44
CA GLY A 22 -6.29 5.63 11.04
C GLY A 22 -5.67 5.31 12.40
N ALA A 23 -5.96 4.15 12.99
CA ALA A 23 -5.38 3.72 14.27
C ALA A 23 -3.89 3.38 14.10
N GLU A 24 -3.12 3.56 15.17
CA GLU A 24 -1.68 3.28 15.19
C GLU A 24 -1.40 1.78 15.05
N PHE A 25 -0.25 1.45 14.45
CA PHE A 25 0.29 0.10 14.50
C PHE A 25 1.02 -0.13 15.81
N THR A 26 0.92 -1.35 16.32
CA THR A 26 1.73 -1.76 17.47
C THR A 26 3.20 -1.86 17.07
N ARG A 27 4.14 -1.53 17.97
CA ARG A 27 5.57 -1.68 17.69
C ARG A 27 5.91 -3.15 17.39
N GLY A 28 6.49 -3.41 16.22
CA GLY A 28 6.82 -4.76 15.75
C GLY A 28 5.65 -5.50 15.09
N GLU A 29 4.51 -4.84 14.90
CA GLU A 29 3.41 -5.41 14.13
C GLU A 29 3.81 -5.58 12.67
N ARG A 30 3.63 -6.80 12.16
CA ARG A 30 3.91 -7.11 10.76
C ARG A 30 2.64 -6.94 9.95
N THR A 31 2.70 -6.06 8.96
CA THR A 31 1.70 -6.01 7.91
C THR A 31 1.96 -7.16 6.94
N GLU A 32 0.91 -7.72 6.36
CA GLU A 32 1.06 -8.81 5.37
C GLU A 32 1.76 -8.33 4.08
N VAL A 33 1.76 -7.02 3.85
CA VAL A 33 2.36 -6.38 2.68
C VAL A 33 3.39 -5.35 3.16
N GLU A 34 4.58 -5.40 2.59
CA GLU A 34 5.58 -4.34 2.76
C GLU A 34 5.19 -3.13 1.89
N ALA A 35 5.26 -1.91 2.43
CA ALA A 35 4.95 -0.70 1.67
C ALA A 35 6.01 -0.50 0.57
N ILE A 36 5.60 -0.75 -0.68
CA ILE A 36 6.39 -0.56 -1.89
C ILE A 36 5.70 0.51 -2.75
N SER A 37 6.49 1.32 -3.44
CA SER A 37 6.00 2.22 -4.48
C SER A 37 6.56 1.75 -5.81
N ASP A 38 5.70 1.37 -6.76
CA ASP A 38 6.09 0.92 -8.11
C ASP A 38 5.92 2.06 -9.15
N GLY A 39 6.24 3.29 -8.76
CA GLY A 39 6.10 4.50 -9.60
C GLY A 39 4.66 4.97 -9.84
N GLU A 40 3.71 4.05 -9.99
CA GLU A 40 2.29 4.31 -10.26
C GLU A 40 1.37 3.84 -9.12
N VAL A 41 1.75 2.76 -8.43
CA VAL A 41 0.98 2.15 -7.34
C VAL A 41 1.73 2.29 -6.02
N ARG A 42 1.05 2.83 -5.00
CA ARG A 42 1.55 2.93 -3.62
C ARG A 42 0.86 1.90 -2.75
N TYR A 43 1.60 0.89 -2.31
CA TYR A 43 1.12 -0.06 -1.31
C TYR A 43 1.20 0.59 0.09
N VAL A 44 0.12 0.45 0.85
CA VAL A 44 -0.02 1.02 2.19
C VAL A 44 -0.24 -0.06 3.22
N ALA A 45 0.35 0.12 4.39
CA ALA A 45 0.14 -0.67 5.59
C ALA A 45 -1.30 -0.55 6.08
N VAL A 46 -1.91 -1.69 6.38
CA VAL A 46 -3.23 -1.81 7.01
C VAL A 46 -3.20 -2.90 8.09
N HIS A 47 -4.07 -2.81 9.10
CA HIS A 47 -4.24 -3.86 10.09
C HIS A 47 -4.72 -5.16 9.43
N PRO A 48 -4.44 -6.34 10.04
CA PRO A 48 -5.05 -7.59 9.61
C PRO A 48 -6.57 -7.47 9.52
N GLY A 49 -7.14 -7.90 8.40
CA GLY A 49 -8.59 -7.80 8.13
C GLY A 49 -9.08 -6.45 7.61
N HIS A 50 -8.22 -5.41 7.56
CA HIS A 50 -8.51 -4.19 6.84
C HIS A 50 -8.07 -4.30 5.38
N THR A 51 -8.80 -3.63 4.49
CA THR A 51 -8.47 -3.59 3.07
C THR A 51 -8.78 -2.21 2.50
N THR A 52 -7.88 -1.72 1.65
CA THR A 52 -8.11 -0.53 0.82
C THR A 52 -8.83 -0.87 -0.50
N TYR A 53 -9.02 -2.17 -0.78
CA TYR A 53 -9.73 -2.64 -1.96
C TYR A 53 -11.18 -2.18 -1.92
N SER A 54 -11.61 -1.50 -2.99
CA SER A 54 -12.99 -1.06 -3.16
C SER A 54 -13.50 -1.48 -4.53
N PRO A 55 -14.43 -2.45 -4.61
CA PRO A 55 -14.97 -2.93 -5.89
C PRO A 55 -15.56 -1.81 -6.76
N SER A 56 -16.12 -0.77 -6.12
CA SER A 56 -16.67 0.38 -6.83
C SER A 56 -15.59 1.27 -7.43
N ARG A 57 -14.45 1.47 -6.75
CA ARG A 57 -13.30 2.19 -7.33
C ARG A 57 -12.68 1.41 -8.49
N GLU A 58 -12.56 0.10 -8.35
CA GLU A 58 -12.04 -0.77 -9.43
C GLU A 58 -12.90 -0.68 -10.68
N ARG A 59 -14.23 -0.79 -10.53
CA ARG A 59 -15.16 -0.62 -11.65
C ARG A 59 -15.06 0.76 -12.29
N ALA A 60 -14.86 1.81 -11.50
CA ALA A 60 -14.70 3.17 -12.01
C ALA A 60 -13.37 3.35 -12.75
N ALA A 61 -12.27 2.80 -12.23
CA ALA A 61 -10.97 2.81 -12.89
C ALA A 61 -11.02 2.04 -14.23
N ALA A 62 -11.61 0.85 -14.23
CA ALA A 62 -11.77 0.04 -15.44
C ALA A 62 -12.63 0.73 -16.51
N ARG A 63 -13.63 1.54 -16.12
CA ARG A 63 -14.39 2.37 -17.07
C ARG A 63 -13.53 3.46 -17.68
N ARG A 64 -12.81 4.22 -16.85
CA ARG A 64 -11.92 5.29 -17.32
C ARG A 64 -10.85 4.79 -18.28
N LEU A 65 -10.24 3.64 -17.98
CA LEU A 65 -9.26 3.00 -18.87
C LEU A 65 -9.83 2.69 -20.26
N LYS A 66 -11.10 2.30 -20.36
CA LYS A 66 -11.78 2.07 -21.65
C LYS A 66 -12.08 3.35 -22.42
N GLU A 67 -12.13 4.48 -21.74
CA GLU A 67 -12.43 5.80 -22.32
C GLU A 67 -11.16 6.54 -22.80
N ILE A 68 -9.97 6.00 -22.53
CA ILE A 68 -8.69 6.54 -23.03
C ILE A 68 -8.48 6.02 -24.47
N PRO A 69 -8.55 6.86 -25.51
CA PRO A 69 -8.25 6.44 -26.86
C PRO A 69 -6.74 6.26 -27.01
N GLY A 70 -6.28 5.03 -27.19
CA GLY A 70 -4.86 4.75 -27.46
C GLY A 70 -4.27 3.45 -26.93
N GLN A 71 -5.04 2.57 -26.27
CA GLN A 71 -4.54 1.29 -25.78
C GLN A 71 -5.26 0.11 -26.46
N ALA A 72 -5.23 0.14 -27.80
CA ALA A 72 -5.41 -1.03 -28.64
C ALA A 72 -4.15 -1.11 -29.52
N ALA A 73 -3.16 -1.86 -29.07
CA ALA A 73 -2.01 -2.28 -29.83
C ALA A 73 -1.78 -3.77 -29.53
#